data_AF-A0A3D4CHT9-F1
#
_entry.id   AF-A0A3D4CHT9-F1
#
_cell.length_a   1.000
_cell.length_b   1.000
_cell.length_c   1.000
_cell.angle_alpha   90.00
_cell.angle_beta   90.00
_cell.angle_gamma   90.00
#
_symmetry.space_group_name_H-M   'P 1'
#
loop_
_entity.id
_entity.type
_entity.pdbx_description
1 polymer ?
#
loop_
_entity_poly.entity_id
_entity_poly.type
_entity_poly.pdbx_seq_one_letter_code
_entity_poly.pdbx_strand_id
1 'polypeptide(L)' 'DGFADQFGGEKGKKLKYKPFKNLLHSTADKPLIEQEKELEKFLSDWMKNYEQTDDITLIGIEIT' A
#
# COMPACT_ATOMS: atom_id res chain seq x y z
N ASP A 1 1.53 6.99 -8.38
CA ASP A 1 1.22 7.69 -7.11
C ASP A 1 -0.11 7.24 -6.52
N GLY A 2 -0.99 6.66 -7.34
CA GLY A 2 -2.23 6.00 -6.94
C GLY A 2 -2.25 5.34 -5.56
N PHE A 3 -1.25 4.53 -5.18
CA PHE A 3 -1.22 3.90 -3.84
C PHE A 3 -1.20 4.94 -2.69
N ALA A 4 -0.36 5.97 -2.81
CA ALA A 4 -0.27 7.03 -1.81
C ALA A 4 -1.47 8.00 -1.91
N ASP A 5 -2.05 8.18 -3.09
CA ASP A 5 -3.21 9.04 -3.31
C ASP A 5 -4.56 8.36 -3.02
N GLN A 6 -4.56 7.04 -2.77
CA GLN A 6 -5.76 6.28 -2.47
C GLN A 6 -6.49 6.81 -1.23
N PHE A 7 -7.80 7.05 -1.41
CA PHE A 7 -8.71 7.43 -0.34
C PHE A 7 -9.13 6.22 0.49
N GLY A 8 -9.24 6.42 1.79
CA GLY A 8 -9.56 5.35 2.72
C GLY A 8 -9.59 5.78 4.19
N GLY A 9 -9.60 4.78 5.06
CA GLY A 9 -9.69 4.94 6.50
C GLY A 9 -11.06 5.48 6.95
N GLU A 10 -11.23 5.66 8.25
CA GLU A 10 -12.51 6.08 8.85
C GLU A 10 -12.99 7.47 8.42
N LYS A 11 -12.06 8.31 7.95
CA LYS A 11 -12.31 9.71 7.60
C LYS A 11 -12.20 9.99 6.10
N GLY A 12 -12.09 8.95 5.26
CA GLY A 12 -11.97 9.10 3.80
C GLY A 12 -10.83 10.01 3.39
N LYS A 13 -9.64 9.79 3.97
CA LYS A 13 -8.44 10.60 3.66
C LYS A 13 -7.53 9.86 2.70
N LYS A 14 -6.72 10.61 1.95
CA LYS A 14 -5.59 10.06 1.23
C LYS A 14 -4.60 9.39 2.19
N LEU A 15 -4.04 8.25 1.80
CA LEU A 15 -3.01 7.56 2.57
C LEU A 15 -1.78 8.46 2.80
N LYS A 16 -1.29 9.09 1.73
CA LYS A 16 -0.04 9.87 1.64
C LYS A 16 1.22 9.03 1.81
N TYR A 17 2.36 9.62 1.44
CA TYR A 17 3.65 8.92 1.39
C TYR A 17 4.21 8.48 2.75
N LYS A 18 3.94 9.20 3.85
CA LYS A 18 4.52 8.85 5.15
C LYS A 18 4.07 7.47 5.65
N PRO A 19 2.76 7.16 5.77
CA PRO A 19 2.33 5.82 6.16
C PRO A 19 2.65 4.77 5.10
N PHE A 20 2.63 5.12 3.80
CA PHE A 20 3.07 4.19 2.76
C PHE A 20 4.54 3.78 2.93
N LYS A 21 5.45 4.71 3.21
CA LYS A 21 6.85 4.40 3.51
C LYS A 21 7.00 3.56 4.78
N ASN A 22 6.24 3.85 5.82
CA ASN A 22 6.25 3.05 7.05
C ASN A 22 5.82 1.61 6.79
N LEU A 23 4.80 1.41 5.94
CA LEU A 23 4.34 0.10 5.51
C LEU A 23 5.46 -0.66 4.78
N LEU A 24 6.08 -0.04 3.77
CA LEU A 24 7.21 -0.65 3.04
C LEU A 24 8.36 -1.03 3.98
N HIS A 25 8.71 -0.17 4.94
CA HIS A 25 9.73 -0.48 5.94
C HIS A 25 9.34 -1.65 6.86
N SER A 26 8.06 -1.75 7.23
CA SER A 26 7.57 -2.83 8.10
C SER A 26 7.47 -4.18 7.42
N THR A 27 7.52 -4.23 6.09
CA THR A 27 7.48 -5.47 5.31
C THR A 27 8.83 -5.82 4.69
N ALA A 28 9.83 -4.95 4.75
CA ALA A 28 11.07 -5.07 3.99
C ALA A 28 11.93 -6.31 4.33
N ASP A 29 11.75 -6.89 5.51
CA ASP A 29 12.45 -8.09 6.00
C ASP A 29 11.78 -9.41 5.58
N LYS A 30 10.61 -9.34 4.94
CA LYS A 30 9.83 -10.50 4.52
C LYS A 30 10.16 -10.94 3.10
N PRO A 31 9.95 -12.22 2.73
CA PRO A 31 10.02 -12.66 1.33
C PRO A 31 9.12 -11.80 0.44
N LEU A 32 9.53 -11.51 -0.80
CA LEU A 32 8.77 -10.63 -1.71
C LEU A 32 7.29 -11.02 -1.86
N ILE A 33 6.99 -12.32 -1.88
CA ILE A 33 5.61 -12.84 -1.96
C ILE A 33 4.76 -12.51 -0.73
N GLU A 34 5.38 -12.38 0.44
CA GLU A 34 4.69 -11.95 1.66
C GLU A 34 4.55 -10.42 1.70
N GLN A 35 5.54 -9.68 1.19
CA GLN A 35 5.43 -8.23 1.04
C GLN A 35 4.26 -7.86 0.15
N GLU A 36 4.13 -8.51 -1.01
CA GLU A 36 3.00 -8.32 -1.94
C GLU A 36 1.66 -8.51 -1.23
N LYS A 37 1.47 -9.65 -0.57
CA LYS A 37 0.22 -9.96 0.16
C LYS A 37 -0.10 -8.93 1.24
N GLU A 38 0.89 -8.47 1.99
CA GLU A 38 0.66 -7.46 3.03
C GLU A 38 0.34 -6.08 2.46
N LEU A 39 0.98 -5.70 1.36
CA LEU A 39 0.69 -4.45 0.66
C LEU A 39 -0.72 -4.45 0.06
N GLU A 40 -1.12 -5.55 -0.59
CA GLU A 40 -2.47 -5.72 -1.13
C GLU A 40 -3.54 -5.71 -0.04
N LYS A 41 -3.30 -6.48 1.04
CA LYS A 41 -4.21 -6.53 2.18
C LYS A 41 -4.36 -5.15 2.82
N PHE A 42 -3.25 -4.46 3.06
CA PHE A 42 -3.28 -3.11 3.61
C PHE A 42 -4.05 -2.15 2.72
N LEU A 43 -3.84 -2.19 1.40
CA LEU A 43 -4.53 -1.32 0.45
C LEU A 43 -6.05 -1.59 0.48
N SER A 44 -6.47 -2.85 0.45
CA SER A 44 -7.88 -3.25 0.55
C SER A 44 -8.51 -2.79 1.88
N ASP A 45 -7.82 -3.03 3.00
CA ASP A 45 -8.28 -2.63 4.34
C ASP A 45 -8.36 -1.09 4.49
N TRP A 46 -7.44 -0.37 3.85
CA TRP A 46 -7.44 1.09 3.82
C TRP A 46 -8.62 1.61 3.00
N MET A 47 -8.77 1.12 1.77
CA MET A 47 -9.83 1.51 0.85
C MET A 47 -11.22 1.25 1.42
N LYS A 48 -11.45 0.11 2.07
CA LYS A 48 -12.79 -0.34 2.49
C LYS A 48 -13.81 -0.22 1.34
N ASN A 49 -14.69 0.78 1.41
CA ASN A 49 -15.76 1.04 0.45
C ASN A 49 -15.43 2.21 -0.50
N TYR A 50 -14.23 2.78 -0.42
CA TYR A 50 -13.78 3.83 -1.34
C TYR A 50 -13.27 3.19 -2.63
N GLU A 51 -13.72 3.71 -3.76
CA GLU A 51 -13.25 3.27 -5.08
C GLU A 51 -11.77 3.63 -5.29
N GLN A 52 -11.12 2.87 -6.17
CA GLN A 52 -9.79 3.20 -6.64
C GLN A 52 -9.86 4.45 -7.52
N THR A 53 -9.02 5.44 -7.24
CA THR A 53 -9.08 6.75 -7.92
C THR A 53 -8.08 6.92 -9.06
N ASP A 54 -7.08 6.04 -9.13
CA ASP A 54 -5.97 6.12 -10.07
C ASP A 54 -5.31 4.75 -10.27
N ASP A 55 -4.51 4.59 -11.31
CA ASP A 55 -3.76 3.36 -11.56
C ASP A 55 -2.71 3.10 -10.47
N ILE A 56 -2.59 1.85 -10.04
CA ILE A 56 -1.63 1.43 -9.00
C ILE A 56 -0.71 0.36 -9.59
N THR A 57 0.59 0.60 -9.50
CA THR A 57 1.63 -0.38 -9.87
C THR A 57 2.78 -0.27 -8.88
N LEU A 58 3.17 -1.40 -8.29
CA LEU A 58 4.32 -1.54 -7.41
C LEU A 58 5.18 -2.71 -7.89
N ILE A 59 6.50 -2.52 -7.90
CA ILE A 59 7.47 -3.55 -8.30
C ILE A 59 8.47 -3.70 -7.16
N GLY A 60 8.54 -4.91 -6.59
CA GLY A 60 9.54 -5.29 -5.60
C GLY A 60 10.75 -5.97 -6.25
N ILE A 61 11.95 -5.62 -5.82
CA ILE A 61 13.21 -6.24 -6.28
C ILE A 61 14.03 -6.59 -5.05
N GLU A 62 14.45 -7.86 -4.97
CA GLU A 62 15.39 -8.35 -3.98
C GLU A 62 16.74 -8.57 -4.65
N ILE A 63 17.80 -8.04 -4.05
CA ILE A 63 19.17 -8.23 -4.53
C ILE A 63 19.80 -9.27 -3.61
N THR A 64 20.16 -10.41 -4.19
CA THR A 64 20.85 -11.51 -3.52
C THR A 64 22.35 -11.51 -3.84
#